data_AF-A0A419HDS0-F1
#
_entry.id   AF-A0A419HDS0-F1
#
_cell.length_a   1.000
_cell.length_b   1.000
_cell.length_c   1.000
_cell.angle_alpha   90.00
_cell.angle_beta   90.00
_cell.angle_gamma   90.00
#
_symmetry.space_group_name_H-M   'P 1'
#
loop_
_entity.id
_entity.type
_entity.pdbx_description
1 polymer ?
#
loop_
_entity_poly.entity_id
_entity_poly.type
_entity_poly.pdbx_seq_one_letter_code
_entity_poly.pdbx_strand_id
1 'polypeptide(L)'
;MTALESWARQQERVPEQRAALLAAAWYAGERTVTELCKASGLSRPTVYADLRSQGIDAATADRAAPPHQPSYRPLNQQQIADLAEHMSVILLPSVIGDKNEKLAEVAWAAMQIIRTIGDLLDPEFNPGYEVKDLRAGLLDTLAGRAETIRRTAHRLWADESTLDKITKWTFWDDMNAAPVDLLPSEATLTVSLPEHGTDMTVRLGIGERLEPEGSTTWTIDAPQPLEAIDGYRHLEIRSLLNNLAEVVRGALHPDLFPPDDH
;
A
#
# COMPACT_ATOMS: atom_id res chain seq x y z
N MET A 1 -4.14 -14.75 5.39
CA MET A 1 -5.13 -14.98 6.47
C MET A 1 -6.47 -14.28 6.24
N THR A 2 -6.53 -12.95 6.18
CA THR A 2 -7.80 -12.17 6.17
C THR A 2 -8.77 -12.51 5.05
N ALA A 3 -8.28 -12.81 3.84
CA ALA A 3 -9.11 -13.20 2.68
C ALA A 3 -9.73 -14.60 2.81
N LEU A 4 -9.06 -15.53 3.49
CA LEU A 4 -9.57 -16.89 3.74
C LEU A 4 -10.60 -16.88 4.87
N GLU A 5 -10.40 -16.05 5.90
CA GLU A 5 -11.32 -15.90 7.03
C GLU A 5 -12.60 -15.12 6.68
N SER A 6 -12.53 -14.14 5.78
CA SER A 6 -13.71 -13.48 5.23
C SER A 6 -14.51 -14.40 4.31
N TRP A 7 -13.82 -15.28 3.58
CA TRP A 7 -14.42 -16.23 2.64
C TRP A 7 -15.00 -17.50 3.29
N ALA A 8 -14.42 -18.01 4.39
CA ALA A 8 -15.01 -19.12 5.16
C ALA A 8 -16.44 -18.81 5.61
N ARG A 9 -16.79 -17.52 5.74
CA ARG A 9 -18.15 -17.04 6.01
C ARG A 9 -19.08 -17.03 4.79
N GLN A 10 -18.55 -17.07 3.56
CA GLN A 10 -19.29 -17.11 2.28
C GLN A 10 -19.32 -18.52 1.63
N GLN A 11 -18.68 -19.49 2.28
CA GLN A 11 -18.28 -20.81 1.79
C GLN A 11 -19.40 -21.73 1.28
N GLU A 12 -20.66 -21.50 1.67
CA GLU A 12 -21.79 -22.35 1.28
C GLU A 12 -22.23 -22.16 -0.18
N ARG A 13 -21.73 -21.13 -0.90
CA ARG A 13 -22.36 -20.72 -2.17
C ARG A 13 -21.75 -21.27 -3.46
N VAL A 14 -20.47 -21.65 -3.58
CA VAL A 14 -19.94 -22.27 -4.82
C VAL A 14 -18.68 -23.14 -4.58
N PRO A 15 -18.74 -24.48 -4.75
CA PRO A 15 -17.58 -25.37 -4.61
C PRO A 15 -16.43 -25.10 -5.60
N GLU A 16 -16.72 -24.61 -6.80
CA GLU A 16 -15.72 -24.36 -7.86
C GLU A 16 -14.76 -23.21 -7.51
N GLN A 17 -15.23 -22.20 -6.79
CA GLN A 17 -14.41 -21.06 -6.36
C GLN A 17 -13.46 -21.42 -5.21
N ARG A 18 -13.82 -22.42 -4.38
CA ARG A 18 -13.01 -22.90 -3.26
C ARG A 18 -11.66 -23.43 -3.72
N ALA A 19 -11.65 -24.25 -4.77
CA ALA A 19 -10.43 -24.88 -5.27
C ALA A 19 -9.44 -23.84 -5.81
N ALA A 20 -9.92 -22.89 -6.60
CA ALA A 20 -9.10 -21.79 -7.12
C ALA A 20 -8.48 -20.93 -5.99
N LEU A 21 -9.22 -20.68 -4.91
CA LEU A 21 -8.75 -19.88 -3.78
C LEU A 21 -7.72 -20.62 -2.91
N LEU A 22 -7.92 -21.92 -2.65
CA LEU A 22 -6.92 -22.73 -1.97
C LEU A 22 -5.62 -22.81 -2.78
N ALA A 23 -5.72 -22.92 -4.11
CA ALA A 23 -4.57 -22.82 -4.99
C ALA A 23 -3.92 -21.43 -4.90
N ALA A 24 -4.69 -20.34 -4.88
CA ALA A 24 -4.15 -19.00 -4.72
C ALA A 24 -3.39 -18.80 -3.41
N ALA A 25 -3.91 -19.31 -2.29
CA ALA A 25 -3.21 -19.29 -1.01
C ALA A 25 -1.91 -20.10 -1.05
N TRP A 26 -1.93 -21.29 -1.67
CA TRP A 26 -0.73 -22.12 -1.86
C TRP A 26 0.36 -21.37 -2.63
N TYR A 27 0.02 -20.73 -3.75
CA TYR A 27 0.96 -19.96 -4.55
C TYR A 27 1.43 -18.67 -3.88
N ALA A 28 0.60 -18.06 -3.02
CA ALA A 28 0.96 -16.91 -2.19
C ALA A 28 1.90 -17.25 -1.01
N GLY A 29 2.23 -18.53 -0.81
CA GLY A 29 3.23 -18.98 0.18
C GLY A 29 2.69 -19.87 1.29
N GLU A 30 1.37 -20.04 1.40
CA GLU A 30 0.74 -20.92 2.40
C GLU A 30 0.87 -22.39 1.96
N ARG A 31 2.09 -22.95 2.11
CA ARG A 31 2.49 -24.26 1.58
C ARG A 31 2.23 -25.43 2.52
N THR A 32 1.53 -25.20 3.63
CA THR A 32 1.15 -26.30 4.52
C THR A 32 -0.37 -26.50 4.51
N VAL A 33 -0.78 -27.74 4.26
CA VAL A 33 -2.20 -28.13 4.31
C VAL A 33 -2.79 -27.88 5.70
N THR A 34 -1.98 -27.92 6.75
CA THR A 34 -2.44 -27.61 8.12
C THR A 34 -2.82 -26.13 8.28
N GLU A 35 -2.01 -25.20 7.76
CA GLU A 35 -2.34 -23.77 7.77
C GLU A 35 -3.57 -23.48 6.91
N LEU A 36 -3.64 -24.08 5.72
CA LEU A 36 -4.80 -23.96 4.83
C LEU A 36 -6.09 -24.47 5.49
N CYS A 37 -6.06 -25.62 6.16
CA CYS A 37 -7.20 -26.13 6.92
C CYS A 37 -7.61 -25.20 8.05
N LYS A 38 -6.63 -24.66 8.79
CA LYS A 38 -6.89 -23.73 9.90
C LYS A 38 -7.54 -22.44 9.39
N ALA A 39 -7.06 -21.89 8.28
CA ALA A 39 -7.55 -20.64 7.71
C ALA A 39 -8.91 -20.79 7.02
N SER A 40 -9.16 -21.93 6.36
CA SER A 40 -10.40 -22.17 5.60
C SER A 40 -11.51 -22.89 6.38
N GLY A 41 -11.20 -23.43 7.56
CA GLY A 41 -12.11 -24.32 8.31
C GLY A 41 -12.38 -25.67 7.62
N LEU A 42 -11.68 -25.98 6.52
CA LEU A 42 -11.89 -27.19 5.73
C LEU A 42 -11.17 -28.40 6.32
N SER A 43 -11.77 -29.56 6.11
CA SER A 43 -11.11 -30.83 6.40
C SER A 43 -9.88 -31.02 5.49
N ARG A 44 -8.83 -31.68 6.00
CA ARG A 44 -7.65 -32.04 5.21
C ARG A 44 -8.03 -32.77 3.91
N PRO A 45 -8.92 -33.79 3.90
CA PRO A 45 -9.36 -34.44 2.66
C PRO A 45 -9.92 -33.46 1.63
N THR A 46 -10.71 -32.48 2.05
CA THR A 46 -11.28 -31.47 1.16
C THR A 46 -10.18 -30.58 0.57
N VAL A 47 -9.27 -30.08 1.40
CA VAL A 47 -8.14 -29.26 0.93
C VAL A 47 -7.27 -30.03 -0.07
N TYR A 48 -6.95 -31.30 0.22
CA TYR A 48 -6.20 -32.13 -0.73
C TYR A 48 -6.95 -32.36 -2.04
N ALA A 49 -8.26 -32.62 -2.00
CA ALA A 49 -9.06 -32.84 -3.20
C ALA A 49 -9.12 -31.57 -4.07
N ASP A 50 -9.31 -30.42 -3.44
CA ASP A 50 -9.40 -29.14 -4.11
C ASP A 50 -8.06 -28.72 -4.73
N LEU A 51 -6.96 -28.82 -3.98
CA LEU A 51 -5.61 -28.54 -4.51
C LEU A 51 -5.27 -29.44 -5.70
N ARG A 52 -5.58 -30.75 -5.62
CA ARG A 52 -5.38 -31.67 -6.74
C ARG A 52 -6.21 -31.31 -7.97
N SER A 53 -7.43 -30.80 -7.78
CA SER A 53 -8.26 -30.35 -8.91
C SER A 53 -7.67 -29.12 -9.63
N GLN A 54 -6.77 -28.39 -8.98
CA GLN A 54 -5.98 -27.28 -9.54
C GLN A 54 -4.58 -27.72 -10.01
N GLY A 55 -4.30 -29.02 -10.04
CA GLY A 55 -3.01 -29.57 -10.46
C GLY A 55 -1.90 -29.44 -9.43
N ILE A 56 -2.22 -29.13 -8.17
CA ILE A 56 -1.25 -29.02 -7.07
C ILE A 56 -1.20 -30.34 -6.31
N ASP A 57 -0.03 -30.97 -6.23
CA ASP A 57 0.19 -32.14 -5.39
C ASP A 57 0.86 -31.77 -4.06
N ALA A 58 0.03 -31.39 -3.10
CA ALA A 58 0.46 -31.02 -1.75
C ALA A 58 1.07 -32.20 -0.93
N ALA A 59 1.01 -33.44 -1.44
CA ALA A 59 1.64 -34.60 -0.81
C ALA A 59 3.07 -34.86 -1.29
N THR A 60 3.52 -34.24 -2.40
CA THR A 60 4.84 -34.50 -3.02
C THR A 60 5.62 -33.21 -3.38
N ALA A 61 6.24 -33.16 -4.58
CA ALA A 61 7.35 -32.29 -4.99
C ALA A 61 7.04 -30.77 -5.00
N ASP A 62 5.77 -30.38 -5.00
CA ASP A 62 5.35 -28.96 -4.97
C ASP A 62 5.63 -28.27 -3.62
N ARG A 63 6.07 -29.03 -2.61
CA ARG A 63 6.50 -28.46 -1.32
C ARG A 63 7.93 -27.92 -1.35
N ALA A 64 8.77 -28.43 -2.24
CA ALA A 64 10.19 -28.08 -2.35
C ALA A 64 10.55 -27.29 -3.62
N ALA A 65 9.69 -27.31 -4.63
CA ALA A 65 9.87 -26.51 -5.84
C ALA A 65 9.50 -25.03 -5.59
N PRO A 66 10.29 -24.05 -6.09
CA PRO A 66 9.83 -22.66 -6.17
C PRO A 66 8.52 -22.65 -6.99
N PRO A 67 7.50 -21.86 -6.60
CA PRO A 67 6.24 -21.85 -7.31
C PRO A 67 6.49 -21.60 -8.79
N HIS A 68 6.04 -22.52 -9.66
CA HIS A 68 5.45 -22.05 -10.90
C HIS A 68 4.22 -21.26 -10.48
N GLN A 69 4.38 -19.96 -10.24
CA GLN A 69 3.23 -19.08 -10.09
C GLN A 69 2.36 -19.35 -11.32
N PRO A 70 1.11 -19.82 -11.17
CA PRO A 70 0.22 -19.83 -12.31
C PRO A 70 0.21 -18.40 -12.81
N SER A 71 0.28 -18.20 -14.12
CA SER A 71 0.03 -16.88 -14.66
C SER A 71 -1.43 -16.57 -14.33
N TYR A 72 -1.68 -15.92 -13.20
CA TYR A 72 -2.97 -15.32 -12.92
C TYR A 72 -3.19 -14.40 -14.09
N ARG A 73 -4.16 -14.75 -14.94
CA ARG A 73 -4.52 -13.88 -16.04
C ARG A 73 -4.87 -12.53 -15.39
N PRO A 74 -4.19 -11.44 -15.74
CA PRO A 74 -4.54 -10.14 -15.21
C PRO A 74 -6.04 -9.91 -15.39
N LEU A 75 -6.67 -9.27 -14.39
CA LEU A 75 -8.08 -8.92 -14.51
C LEU A 75 -8.27 -8.12 -15.80
N ASN A 76 -9.24 -8.53 -16.61
CA ASN A 76 -9.58 -7.78 -17.81
C ASN A 76 -10.45 -6.57 -17.44
N GLN A 77 -10.62 -5.65 -18.39
CA GLN A 77 -11.42 -4.44 -18.23
C GLN A 77 -12.81 -4.73 -17.63
N GLN A 78 -13.55 -5.69 -18.17
CA GLN A 78 -14.91 -6.01 -17.70
C GLN A 78 -14.90 -6.47 -16.24
N GLN A 79 -13.95 -7.33 -15.85
CA GLN A 79 -13.84 -7.79 -14.47
C GLN A 79 -13.51 -6.66 -13.49
N ILE A 80 -12.71 -5.68 -13.92
CA ILE A 80 -12.40 -4.49 -13.12
C ILE A 80 -13.62 -3.56 -13.02
N ALA A 81 -14.36 -3.37 -14.12
CA ALA A 81 -15.59 -2.58 -14.15
C ALA A 81 -16.66 -3.19 -13.23
N ASP A 82 -16.89 -4.49 -13.32
CA ASP A 82 -17.85 -5.22 -12.45
C ASP A 82 -17.47 -5.08 -10.97
N LEU A 83 -16.17 -5.16 -10.64
CA LEU A 83 -15.70 -4.97 -9.27
C LEU A 83 -15.95 -3.54 -8.78
N ALA A 84 -15.63 -2.54 -9.59
CA ALA A 84 -15.86 -1.14 -9.24
C ALA A 84 -17.35 -0.84 -9.04
N GLU A 85 -18.23 -1.39 -9.88
CA GLU A 85 -19.67 -1.26 -9.75
C GLU A 85 -20.17 -1.90 -8.44
N HIS A 86 -19.77 -3.13 -8.14
CA HIS A 86 -20.14 -3.80 -6.87
C HIS A 86 -19.65 -3.01 -5.65
N MET A 87 -18.42 -2.50 -5.68
CA MET A 87 -17.90 -1.64 -4.61
C MET A 87 -18.73 -0.37 -4.46
N SER A 88 -19.14 0.27 -5.56
CA SER A 88 -19.94 1.49 -5.52
C SER A 88 -21.29 1.27 -4.81
N VAL A 89 -21.98 0.16 -5.08
CA VAL A 89 -23.27 -0.16 -4.45
C VAL A 89 -23.12 -0.32 -2.94
N ILE A 90 -22.05 -0.96 -2.49
CA ILE A 90 -21.79 -1.21 -1.07
C ILE A 90 -21.34 0.06 -0.35
N LEU A 91 -20.51 0.88 -0.98
CA LEU A 91 -19.87 2.02 -0.35
C LEU A 91 -20.70 3.31 -0.41
N LEU A 92 -21.58 3.46 -1.41
CA LEU A 92 -22.37 4.67 -1.62
C LEU A 92 -23.18 5.09 -0.37
N PRO A 93 -23.86 4.18 0.36
CA PRO A 93 -24.56 4.56 1.59
C PRO A 93 -23.65 5.14 2.68
N SER A 94 -22.43 4.61 2.82
CA SER A 94 -21.44 5.10 3.79
C SER A 94 -20.88 6.48 3.43
N VAL A 95 -20.82 6.82 2.14
CA VAL A 95 -20.37 8.14 1.67
C VAL A 95 -21.46 9.20 1.79
N ILE A 96 -22.73 8.81 1.61
CA ILE A 96 -23.89 9.74 1.70
C ILE A 96 -24.31 9.99 3.16
N GLY A 97 -24.04 9.06 4.07
CA GLY A 97 -24.38 9.19 5.49
C GLY A 97 -23.54 10.25 6.21
N ASP A 98 -24.20 11.15 6.95
CA ASP A 98 -23.63 12.31 7.65
C ASP A 98 -22.80 11.96 8.91
N LYS A 99 -22.10 10.82 8.92
CA LYS A 99 -21.23 10.41 10.03
C LYS A 99 -19.89 9.95 9.52
N ASN A 100 -18.96 10.89 9.43
CA ASN A 100 -17.55 10.72 9.79
C ASN A 100 -16.98 9.30 9.66
N GLU A 101 -16.93 8.75 8.46
CA GLU A 101 -16.08 7.60 8.18
C GLU A 101 -15.01 8.06 7.20
N LYS A 102 -13.90 8.59 7.75
CA LYS A 102 -12.64 8.73 7.00
C LYS A 102 -12.27 7.40 6.29
N LEU A 103 -12.67 6.26 6.86
CA LEU A 103 -12.60 4.95 6.24
C LEU A 103 -13.51 4.81 5.00
N ALA A 104 -14.69 5.39 4.99
CA ALA A 104 -15.56 5.43 3.82
C ALA A 104 -14.95 6.29 2.70
N GLU A 105 -14.28 7.40 3.04
CA GLU A 105 -13.52 8.20 2.07
C GLU A 105 -12.36 7.39 1.46
N VAL A 106 -11.59 6.67 2.29
CA VAL A 106 -10.52 5.76 1.82
C VAL A 106 -11.10 4.67 0.91
N ALA A 107 -12.18 4.01 1.33
CA ALA A 107 -12.81 2.95 0.57
C ALA A 107 -13.37 3.47 -0.77
N TRP A 108 -13.94 4.67 -0.77
CA TRP A 108 -14.42 5.33 -1.97
C TRP A 108 -13.27 5.66 -2.92
N ALA A 109 -12.18 6.25 -2.42
CA ALA A 109 -11.00 6.53 -3.22
C ALA A 109 -10.37 5.26 -3.80
N ALA A 110 -10.39 4.14 -3.07
CA ALA A 110 -9.94 2.84 -3.55
C ALA A 110 -10.83 2.30 -4.69
N MET A 111 -12.15 2.40 -4.57
CA MET A 111 -13.08 2.06 -5.66
C MET A 111 -12.82 2.92 -6.90
N GLN A 112 -12.57 4.21 -6.70
CA GLN A 112 -12.26 5.14 -7.78
C GLN A 112 -10.94 4.76 -8.47
N ILE A 113 -9.90 4.34 -7.73
CA ILE A 113 -8.66 3.80 -8.32
C ILE A 113 -8.97 2.59 -9.22
N ILE A 114 -9.73 1.62 -8.73
CA ILE A 114 -10.10 0.42 -9.49
C ILE A 114 -10.83 0.79 -10.77
N ARG A 115 -11.80 1.71 -10.69
CA ARG A 115 -12.52 2.22 -11.87
C ARG A 115 -11.58 2.82 -12.90
N THR A 116 -10.66 3.69 -12.50
CA THR A 116 -9.70 4.32 -13.42
C THR A 116 -8.72 3.34 -14.02
N ILE A 117 -8.34 2.27 -13.30
CA ILE A 117 -7.58 1.17 -13.91
C ILE A 117 -8.42 0.50 -15.01
N GLY A 118 -9.72 0.30 -14.78
CA GLY A 118 -10.65 -0.20 -15.80
C GLY A 118 -10.64 0.68 -17.06
N ASP A 119 -10.78 1.99 -16.88
CA ASP A 119 -10.74 2.97 -17.99
C ASP A 119 -9.39 2.92 -18.75
N LEU A 120 -8.27 2.71 -18.04
CA LEU A 120 -6.93 2.60 -18.64
C LEU A 120 -6.70 1.30 -19.41
N LEU A 121 -7.46 0.24 -19.10
CA LEU A 121 -7.39 -1.04 -19.79
C LEU A 121 -8.33 -1.12 -20.99
N ASP A 122 -9.26 -0.18 -21.13
CA ASP A 122 -10.20 -0.12 -22.23
C ASP A 122 -9.53 0.38 -23.53
N PRO A 123 -9.40 -0.45 -24.56
CA PRO A 123 -8.79 -0.04 -25.83
C PRO A 123 -9.65 0.94 -26.63
N GLU A 124 -10.94 1.03 -26.34
CA GLU A 124 -11.92 1.88 -27.03
C GLU A 124 -12.25 3.16 -26.25
N PHE A 125 -11.65 3.38 -25.07
CA PHE A 125 -11.87 4.56 -24.26
C PHE A 125 -11.36 5.82 -24.98
N ASN A 126 -12.27 6.49 -25.68
CA ASN A 126 -12.02 7.73 -26.40
C ASN A 126 -13.13 8.76 -26.14
N PRO A 127 -13.00 9.58 -25.09
CA PRO A 127 -13.90 10.69 -24.79
C PRO A 127 -13.73 11.91 -25.72
N GLY A 128 -13.03 11.77 -26.86
CA GLY A 128 -12.86 12.83 -27.86
C GLY A 128 -11.62 13.72 -27.69
N TYR A 129 -10.63 13.28 -26.91
CA TYR A 129 -9.33 13.95 -26.71
C TYR A 129 -8.21 13.15 -27.38
N GLU A 130 -7.02 13.76 -27.55
CA GLU A 130 -5.83 12.97 -27.91
C GLU A 130 -5.59 11.89 -26.85
N VAL A 131 -5.50 10.63 -27.28
CA VAL A 131 -5.41 9.44 -26.42
C VAL A 131 -4.25 9.53 -25.40
N LYS A 132 -3.16 10.23 -25.75
CA LYS A 132 -2.00 10.41 -24.87
C LYS A 132 -2.29 11.32 -23.68
N ASP A 133 -2.90 12.48 -23.92
CA ASP A 133 -3.19 13.46 -22.87
C ASP A 133 -4.24 12.92 -21.89
N LEU A 134 -5.21 12.20 -22.42
CA LEU A 134 -6.20 11.51 -21.61
C LEU A 134 -5.56 10.46 -20.70
N ARG A 135 -4.70 9.60 -21.26
CA ARG A 135 -4.00 8.57 -20.48
C ARG A 135 -3.14 9.21 -19.39
N ALA A 136 -2.42 10.29 -19.71
CA ALA A 136 -1.63 11.03 -18.73
C ALA A 136 -2.53 11.59 -17.61
N GLY A 137 -3.68 12.20 -17.95
CA GLY A 137 -4.65 12.70 -16.97
C GLY A 137 -5.26 11.61 -16.09
N LEU A 138 -5.52 10.42 -16.63
CA LEU A 138 -5.97 9.26 -15.84
C LEU A 138 -4.89 8.74 -14.89
N LEU A 139 -3.63 8.70 -15.32
CA LEU A 139 -2.50 8.32 -14.46
C LEU A 139 -2.27 9.34 -13.34
N ASP A 140 -2.39 10.64 -13.64
CA ASP A 140 -2.33 11.71 -12.63
C ASP A 140 -3.51 11.61 -11.65
N THR A 141 -4.71 11.30 -12.16
CA THR A 141 -5.89 11.03 -11.32
C THR A 141 -5.66 9.85 -10.37
N LEU A 142 -5.00 8.77 -10.83
CA LEU A 142 -4.63 7.65 -9.96
C LEU A 142 -3.68 8.09 -8.85
N ALA A 143 -2.64 8.84 -9.20
CA ALA A 143 -1.68 9.36 -8.22
C ALA A 143 -2.37 10.25 -7.18
N GLY A 144 -3.24 11.17 -7.61
CA GLY A 144 -4.00 12.03 -6.72
C GLY A 144 -4.93 11.25 -5.78
N ARG A 145 -5.58 10.18 -6.25
CA ARG A 145 -6.45 9.33 -5.41
C ARG A 145 -5.64 8.50 -4.40
N ALA A 146 -4.50 7.96 -4.81
CA ALA A 146 -3.60 7.25 -3.92
C ALA A 146 -3.07 8.18 -2.81
N GLU A 147 -2.75 9.43 -3.16
CA GLU A 147 -2.35 10.46 -2.21
C GLU A 147 -3.47 10.79 -1.20
N THR A 148 -4.73 10.89 -1.66
CA THR A 148 -5.88 11.05 -0.75
C THR A 148 -5.99 9.89 0.24
N ILE A 149 -5.89 8.64 -0.23
CA ILE A 149 -5.93 7.45 0.63
C ILE A 149 -4.82 7.53 1.69
N ARG A 150 -3.59 7.81 1.26
CA ARG A 150 -2.42 7.90 2.13
C ARG A 150 -2.63 8.97 3.22
N ARG A 151 -3.03 10.18 2.83
CA ARG A 151 -3.28 11.29 3.76
C ARG A 151 -4.39 10.98 4.75
N THR A 152 -5.48 10.39 4.30
CA THR A 152 -6.60 10.04 5.19
C THR A 152 -6.22 8.92 6.16
N ALA A 153 -5.46 7.92 5.70
CA ALA A 153 -4.90 6.87 6.55
C ALA A 153 -3.92 7.42 7.60
N HIS A 154 -3.01 8.32 7.20
CA HIS A 154 -2.10 9.00 8.13
C HIS A 154 -2.86 9.81 9.19
N ARG A 155 -3.91 10.52 8.78
CA ARG A 155 -4.72 11.30 9.71
C ARG A 155 -5.46 10.41 10.71
N LEU A 156 -6.04 9.30 10.24
CA LEU A 156 -6.67 8.31 11.11
C LEU A 156 -5.67 7.74 12.13
N TRP A 157 -4.49 7.35 11.66
CA TRP A 157 -3.46 6.83 12.57
C TRP A 157 -3.00 7.88 13.58
N ALA A 158 -2.82 9.13 13.15
CA ALA A 158 -2.48 10.24 14.03
C ALA A 158 -3.55 10.52 15.10
N ASP A 159 -4.83 10.32 14.78
CA ASP A 159 -5.93 10.45 15.74
C ASP A 159 -5.98 9.28 16.74
N GLU A 160 -5.56 8.09 16.32
CA GLU A 160 -5.63 6.84 17.10
C GLU A 160 -4.36 6.53 17.89
N SER A 161 -3.26 7.26 17.67
CA SER A 161 -1.96 7.01 18.28
C SER A 161 -1.30 8.28 18.81
N THR A 162 -0.38 8.09 19.75
CA THR A 162 0.47 9.19 20.22
C THR A 162 1.64 9.40 19.28
N LEU A 163 2.17 10.63 19.23
CA LEU A 163 3.38 10.94 18.47
C LEU A 163 4.52 9.97 18.80
N ASP A 164 4.79 9.69 20.09
CA ASP A 164 5.84 8.74 20.51
C ASP A 164 5.69 7.35 19.88
N LYS A 165 4.45 6.82 19.81
CA LYS A 165 4.19 5.50 19.19
C LYS A 165 4.39 5.54 17.68
N ILE A 166 3.90 6.59 17.03
CA ILE A 166 4.03 6.80 15.58
C ILE A 166 5.52 6.89 15.21
N THR A 167 6.27 7.71 15.93
CA THR A 167 7.70 7.89 15.72
C THR A 167 8.47 6.58 15.88
N LYS A 168 8.24 5.85 16.98
CA LYS A 168 8.88 4.54 17.19
C LYS A 168 8.53 3.54 16.11
N TRP A 169 7.25 3.41 15.77
CA TRP A 169 6.83 2.45 14.75
C TRP A 169 7.43 2.77 13.38
N THR A 170 7.37 4.04 12.97
CA THR A 170 7.92 4.46 11.68
C THR A 170 9.43 4.25 11.61
N PHE A 171 10.16 4.49 12.71
CA PHE A 171 11.59 4.16 12.80
C PHE A 171 11.86 2.67 12.59
N TRP A 172 11.11 1.79 13.27
CA TRP A 172 11.24 0.34 13.12
C TRP A 172 10.88 -0.12 11.69
N ASP A 173 9.87 0.46 11.07
CA ASP A 173 9.47 0.13 9.70
C ASP A 173 10.60 0.45 8.71
N ASP A 174 11.21 1.63 8.80
CA ASP A 174 12.36 2.00 7.96
C ASP A 174 13.55 1.06 8.18
N MET A 175 13.84 0.68 9.44
CA MET A 175 14.91 -0.28 9.74
C MET A 175 14.67 -1.65 9.11
N ASN A 176 13.42 -2.08 8.98
CA ASN A 176 13.06 -3.35 8.38
C ASN A 176 12.96 -3.28 6.85
N ALA A 177 12.65 -2.10 6.30
CA ALA A 177 12.49 -1.89 4.86
C ALA A 177 13.82 -1.59 4.14
N ALA A 178 14.78 -0.96 4.83
CA ALA A 178 16.08 -0.68 4.26
C ALA A 178 16.91 -1.97 4.13
N PRO A 179 17.59 -2.21 2.98
CA PRO A 179 18.75 -3.09 2.97
C PRO A 179 19.70 -2.58 4.06
N VAL A 180 20.27 -3.51 4.83
CA VAL A 180 21.00 -3.27 6.10
C VAL A 180 22.05 -2.14 6.03
N ASP A 181 22.48 -1.76 4.83
CA ASP A 181 23.62 -0.87 4.59
C ASP A 181 23.26 0.59 4.20
N LEU A 182 21.98 0.94 4.02
CA LEU A 182 21.58 2.31 3.58
C LEU A 182 20.44 2.90 4.43
N LEU A 183 20.74 3.22 5.69
CA LEU A 183 19.88 4.06 6.50
C LEU A 183 20.27 5.54 6.35
N PRO A 184 19.36 6.43 5.92
CA PRO A 184 19.62 7.86 5.93
C PRO A 184 19.93 8.32 7.36
N SER A 185 21.05 9.01 7.60
CA SER A 185 21.36 9.50 8.95
C SER A 185 20.54 10.74 9.33
N GLU A 186 20.38 11.65 8.37
CA GLU A 186 19.68 12.92 8.54
C GLU A 186 19.27 13.48 7.17
N ALA A 187 18.08 14.06 7.08
CA ALA A 187 17.64 14.82 5.92
C ALA A 187 17.25 16.25 6.32
N THR A 188 17.79 17.23 5.61
CA THR A 188 17.51 18.66 5.82
C THR A 188 16.85 19.24 4.58
N LEU A 189 15.65 19.78 4.74
CA LEU A 189 14.95 20.53 3.70
C LEU A 189 14.89 22.01 4.08
N THR A 190 15.42 22.86 3.20
CA THR A 190 15.32 24.31 3.34
C THR A 190 14.25 24.86 2.40
N VAL A 191 13.27 25.57 2.96
CA VAL A 191 12.20 26.23 2.20
C VAL A 191 12.32 27.74 2.39
N SER A 192 12.61 28.46 1.31
CA SER A 192 12.67 29.93 1.33
C SER A 192 11.28 30.52 1.18
N LEU A 193 10.88 31.35 2.16
CA LEU A 193 9.57 31.99 2.17
C LEU A 193 9.58 33.32 1.37
N PRO A 194 8.56 33.57 0.52
CA PRO A 194 8.60 34.68 -0.44
C PRO A 194 8.71 36.08 0.18
N GLU A 195 8.17 36.30 1.37
CA GLU A 195 7.95 37.67 1.88
C GLU A 195 9.09 38.23 2.73
N HIS A 196 10.01 37.40 3.24
CA HIS A 196 11.02 37.87 4.22
C HIS A 196 12.44 37.33 4.05
N GLY A 197 12.73 36.54 3.01
CA GLY A 197 14.03 35.87 2.89
C GLY A 197 14.33 34.93 4.06
N THR A 198 13.27 34.50 4.77
CA THR A 198 13.35 33.55 5.87
C THR A 198 13.39 32.15 5.31
N ASP A 199 14.41 31.40 5.75
CA ASP A 199 14.54 29.98 5.45
C ASP A 199 13.91 29.17 6.60
N MET A 200 12.98 28.28 6.23
CA MET A 200 12.48 27.23 7.11
C MET A 200 13.33 25.98 6.90
N THR A 201 13.89 25.43 7.98
CA THR A 201 14.69 24.21 7.95
C THR A 201 13.92 23.07 8.62
N VAL A 202 13.60 22.03 7.86
CA VAL A 202 12.99 20.79 8.38
C VAL A 202 14.09 19.74 8.50
N ARG A 203 14.23 19.12 9.67
CA ARG A 203 15.24 18.08 9.95
C ARG A 203 14.55 16.78 10.34
N LEU A 204 14.78 15.73 9.58
CA LEU A 204 14.42 14.37 9.94
C LEU A 204 15.69 13.62 10.32
N GLY A 205 15.75 13.05 11.52
CA GLY A 205 16.83 12.11 11.90
C GLY A 205 16.31 10.70 12.02
N ILE A 206 17.17 9.74 11.69
CA ILE A 206 16.94 8.31 11.90
C ILE A 206 18.05 7.86 12.87
N GLY A 207 17.79 7.89 14.18
CA GLY A 207 18.73 7.43 15.22
C GLY A 207 19.27 8.47 16.22
N GLU A 208 20.22 8.03 17.06
CA GLU A 208 20.74 8.57 18.36
C GLU A 208 20.93 10.09 18.50
N ARG A 209 20.92 10.86 17.40
CA ARG A 209 21.11 12.33 17.42
C ARG A 209 19.84 13.12 17.72
N LEU A 210 18.65 12.54 17.58
CA LEU A 210 17.39 13.19 17.91
C LEU A 210 16.62 12.32 18.91
N GLU A 211 16.40 12.83 20.12
CA GLU A 211 15.50 12.22 21.09
C GLU A 211 14.09 12.84 21.01
N PRO A 212 13.02 12.03 20.90
CA PRO A 212 13.03 10.57 20.78
C PRO A 212 13.48 10.11 19.38
N GLU A 213 14.14 8.95 19.31
CA GLU A 213 14.68 8.35 18.08
C GLU A 213 13.65 8.32 16.95
N GLY A 214 14.06 8.76 15.75
CA GLY A 214 13.22 8.77 14.57
C GLY A 214 12.25 9.95 14.48
N SER A 215 12.30 10.92 15.42
CA SER A 215 11.40 12.08 15.42
C SER A 215 11.70 13.09 14.31
N THR A 216 10.65 13.66 13.75
CA THR A 216 10.75 14.84 12.87
C THR A 216 10.82 16.11 13.72
N THR A 217 11.76 16.99 13.40
CA THR A 217 11.86 18.33 14.00
C THR A 217 11.90 19.40 12.92
N TRP A 218 11.47 20.61 13.24
CA TRP A 218 11.63 21.76 12.35
C TRP A 218 12.02 23.01 13.12
N THR A 219 12.71 23.91 12.44
CA THR A 219 13.10 25.21 12.95
C THR A 219 12.88 26.25 11.87
N ILE A 220 12.43 27.44 12.26
CA ILE A 220 12.26 28.57 11.35
C ILE A 220 13.06 29.75 11.89
N ASP A 221 13.75 30.46 11.01
CA ASP A 221 14.38 31.74 11.35
C ASP A 221 13.38 32.90 11.14
N ALA A 222 12.23 32.81 11.83
CA ALA A 222 11.13 33.77 11.76
C ALA A 222 10.75 34.32 13.14
N PRO A 223 10.14 35.51 13.22
CA PRO A 223 9.61 36.05 14.48
C PRO A 223 8.48 35.20 15.08
N GLN A 224 7.78 34.44 14.24
CA GLN A 224 6.64 33.62 14.63
C GLN A 224 7.06 32.15 14.66
N PRO A 225 6.87 31.44 15.79
CA PRO A 225 7.19 30.02 15.86
C PRO A 225 6.20 29.22 15.00
N LEU A 226 6.70 28.12 14.41
CA LEU A 226 5.84 27.12 13.77
C LEU A 226 4.97 26.41 14.82
N GLU A 227 3.84 25.87 14.37
CA GLU A 227 3.11 24.91 15.19
C GLU A 227 3.99 23.70 15.54
N ALA A 228 3.68 23.02 16.65
CA ALA A 228 4.39 21.79 17.00
C ALA A 228 4.12 20.69 15.95
N ILE A 229 5.10 19.83 15.72
CA ILE A 229 4.91 18.65 14.88
C ILE A 229 4.06 17.65 15.65
N ASP A 230 2.84 17.43 15.15
CA ASP A 230 1.95 16.36 15.60
C ASP A 230 2.22 15.05 14.83
N GLY A 231 1.50 13.98 15.19
CA GLY A 231 1.64 12.68 14.54
C GLY A 231 1.34 12.70 13.04
N TYR A 232 0.35 13.50 12.61
CA TYR A 232 -0.02 13.59 11.20
C TYR A 232 1.08 14.28 10.39
N ARG A 233 1.59 15.42 10.88
CA ARG A 233 2.70 16.16 10.25
C ARG A 233 3.97 15.32 10.18
N HIS A 234 4.28 14.58 11.25
CA HIS A 234 5.41 13.64 11.26
C HIS A 234 5.29 12.62 10.11
N LEU A 235 4.12 11.99 9.95
CA LEU A 235 3.86 11.01 8.90
C LEU A 235 3.93 11.62 7.48
N GLU A 236 3.37 12.82 7.28
CA GLU A 236 3.42 13.51 5.98
C GLU A 236 4.84 13.90 5.58
N ILE A 237 5.62 14.46 6.52
CA ILE A 237 7.02 14.85 6.27
C ILE A 237 7.84 13.61 5.93
N ARG A 238 7.68 12.51 6.69
CA ARG A 238 8.39 11.26 6.42
C ARG A 238 8.04 10.70 5.03
N SER A 239 6.76 10.67 4.67
CA SER A 239 6.35 10.20 3.34
C SER A 239 6.95 11.04 2.20
N LEU A 240 7.01 12.36 2.36
CA LEU A 240 7.64 13.23 1.37
C LEU A 240 9.13 12.93 1.24
N LEU A 241 9.82 12.77 2.37
CA LEU A 241 11.25 12.47 2.39
C LEU A 241 11.55 11.10 1.77
N ASN A 242 10.73 10.08 2.02
CA ASN A 242 10.85 8.78 1.36
C ASN A 242 10.69 8.90 -0.16
N ASN A 243 9.67 9.65 -0.63
CA ASN A 243 9.49 9.90 -2.06
C ASN A 243 10.70 10.62 -2.68
N LEU A 244 11.25 11.62 -2.00
CA LEU A 244 12.47 12.32 -2.44
C LEU A 244 13.69 11.38 -2.45
N ALA A 245 13.84 10.55 -1.44
CA ALA A 245 14.93 9.58 -1.35
C ALA A 245 14.88 8.57 -2.51
N GLU A 246 13.70 8.07 -2.88
CA GLU A 246 13.55 7.20 -4.06
C GLU A 246 13.96 7.89 -5.35
N VAL A 247 13.53 9.15 -5.55
CA VAL A 247 13.91 9.95 -6.72
C VAL A 247 15.42 10.16 -6.77
N VAL A 248 16.04 10.53 -5.65
CA VAL A 248 17.50 10.71 -5.57
C VAL A 248 18.22 9.39 -5.84
N ARG A 249 17.79 8.28 -5.21
CA ARG A 249 18.39 6.96 -5.41
C ARG A 249 18.35 6.53 -6.87
N GLY A 250 17.22 6.73 -7.54
CA GLY A 250 17.07 6.43 -8.97
C GLY A 250 17.95 7.28 -9.89
N ALA A 251 18.44 8.43 -9.42
CA ALA A 251 19.35 9.30 -10.15
C ALA A 251 20.85 9.03 -9.84
N LEU A 252 21.17 8.29 -8.79
CA LEU A 252 22.54 7.94 -8.42
C LEU A 252 23.13 6.91 -9.39
N HIS A 253 24.43 7.01 -9.64
CA HIS A 253 25.14 6.05 -10.48
C HIS A 253 25.21 4.67 -9.80
N PRO A 254 24.99 3.54 -10.52
CA PRO A 254 25.03 2.20 -9.94
C PRO A 254 26.31 1.88 -9.16
N ASP A 255 27.47 2.35 -9.64
CA ASP A 255 28.78 2.16 -8.98
C ASP A 255 28.90 2.82 -7.59
N LEU A 256 27.96 3.67 -7.19
CA LEU A 256 27.90 4.23 -5.83
C LEU A 256 27.28 3.25 -4.82
N PHE A 257 26.67 2.16 -5.29
CA PHE A 257 26.13 1.12 -4.46
C PHE A 257 27.14 -0.04 -4.37
N PRO A 258 27.39 -0.61 -3.18
CA PRO A 258 28.20 -1.81 -3.07
C PRO A 258 27.59 -2.91 -3.95
N PRO A 259 28.41 -3.75 -4.61
CA PRO A 259 27.87 -4.88 -5.37
C PRO A 259 27.04 -5.77 -4.44
N ASP A 260 25.82 -6.11 -4.87
CA ASP A 260 24.97 -7.08 -4.16
C ASP A 260 25.69 -8.44 -4.13
N ASP A 261 26.43 -8.71 -3.06
CA ASP A 261 26.99 -10.03 -2.77
C ASP A 261 25.85 -10.93 -2.26
N HIS A 262 25.03 -11.44 -3.19
CA HIS A 262 23.98 -12.42 -2.93
C HIS A 262 24.11 -13.66 -3.82
#